data_AF-A0A5P1E7I1-F1
#
_entry.id   AF-A0A5P1E7I1-F1
#
_cell.length_a   1.000
_cell.length_b   1.000
_cell.length_c   1.000
_cell.angle_alpha   90.00
_cell.angle_beta   90.00
_cell.angle_gamma   90.00
#
_symmetry.space_group_name_H-M   'P 1'
#
loop_
_entity.id
_entity.type
_entity.pdbx_description
1 polymer ?
#
loop_
_entity_poly.entity_id
_entity_poly.type
_entity_poly.pdbx_seq_one_letter_code
_entity_poly.pdbx_strand_id
1 'polypeptide(L)'
;MNVNQIHRLHSLICITTLWLCMEPAFASLDSELIGWTDAKEDGVDLVQTHRALPRNCDLSIGEWVYDASYPLYDASCPYLSTEYSCRRNGRPDSDYEKWRWKPHHCLIPR
;
A
#
# COMPACT_ATOMS: atom_id res chain seq x y z
N MET A 1 41.68 -9.58 28.33
CA MET A 1 40.82 -9.73 27.14
C MET A 1 40.78 -8.42 26.39
N ASN A 2 40.93 -8.44 25.06
CA ASN A 2 41.03 -7.23 24.23
C ASN A 2 39.62 -6.75 23.80
N VAL A 3 39.40 -5.45 23.62
CA VAL A 3 38.09 -4.84 23.27
C VAL A 3 37.48 -5.48 22.01
N ASN A 4 38.33 -5.81 21.04
CA ASN A 4 37.93 -6.54 19.82
C ASN A 4 37.40 -7.96 20.08
N GLN A 5 37.82 -8.61 21.17
CA GLN A 5 37.32 -9.92 21.58
C GLN A 5 35.96 -9.81 22.27
N ILE A 6 35.73 -8.72 23.03
CA ILE A 6 34.46 -8.44 23.69
C ILE A 6 33.37 -8.12 22.65
N HIS A 7 33.67 -7.31 21.64
CA HIS A 7 32.73 -7.03 20.54
C HIS A 7 32.36 -8.27 19.74
N ARG A 8 33.32 -9.16 19.49
CA ARG A 8 33.07 -10.45 18.82
C ARG A 8 32.20 -11.36 19.68
N LEU A 9 32.44 -11.40 21.00
CA LEU A 9 31.63 -12.19 21.93
C LEU A 9 30.19 -11.66 22.01
N HIS A 10 30.01 -10.34 22.11
CA HIS A 10 28.70 -9.69 22.12
C HIS A 10 27.92 -9.90 20.81
N SER A 11 28.62 -9.81 19.67
CA SER A 11 28.02 -10.04 18.35
C SER A 11 27.55 -11.49 18.20
N LEU A 12 28.37 -12.47 18.62
CA LEU A 12 27.99 -13.88 18.56
C LEU A 12 26.81 -14.20 19.49
N ILE A 13 26.82 -13.68 20.72
CA ILE A 13 25.71 -13.85 21.67
C ILE A 13 24.41 -13.28 21.07
N CYS A 14 24.45 -12.08 20.49
CA CYS A 14 23.29 -11.44 19.88
C CYS A 14 22.72 -12.25 18.71
N ILE A 15 23.58 -12.79 17.84
CA ILE A 15 23.16 -13.64 16.72
C ILE A 15 22.53 -14.93 17.24
N THR A 16 23.12 -15.56 18.28
CA THR A 16 22.55 -16.79 18.84
C THR A 16 21.22 -16.55 19.57
N THR A 17 21.05 -15.42 20.25
CA THR A 17 19.79 -15.05 20.89
C THR A 17 18.72 -14.73 19.85
N LEU A 18 19.09 -14.07 18.74
CA LEU A 18 18.18 -13.81 17.63
C LEU A 18 17.76 -15.10 16.92
N TRP A 19 18.68 -16.07 16.75
CA TRP A 19 18.39 -17.36 16.12
C TRP A 19 17.49 -18.23 17.01
N LEU A 20 17.76 -18.27 18.32
CA LEU A 20 16.90 -18.96 19.30
C LEU A 20 15.50 -18.31 19.44
N CYS A 21 15.36 -17.01 19.16
CA CYS A 21 14.07 -16.33 19.15
C CYS A 21 13.27 -16.55 17.86
N MET A 22 13.90 -17.02 16.78
CA MET A 22 13.28 -17.10 15.45
C MET A 22 12.70 -18.48 15.12
N GLU A 23 12.91 -19.49 15.98
CA GLU A 23 12.54 -20.88 15.68
C GLU A 23 11.26 -21.46 16.32
N PRO A 24 10.49 -20.83 17.23
CA PRO A 24 9.18 -21.38 17.58
C PRO A 24 8.01 -20.68 16.87
N ALA A 25 8.23 -19.95 15.76
CA ALA A 25 7.15 -19.31 14.99
C ALA A 25 6.91 -19.92 13.60
N PHE A 26 7.79 -20.80 13.10
CA PHE A 26 7.58 -21.43 11.77
C PHE A 26 6.77 -22.74 11.85
N ALA A 27 6.69 -23.37 13.02
CA ALA A 27 5.92 -24.61 13.21
C ALA A 27 4.43 -24.40 13.52
N SER A 28 3.94 -23.16 13.47
CA SER A 28 2.52 -22.80 13.65
C SER A 28 2.02 -21.86 12.56
N LEU A 29 2.59 -21.93 11.34
CA LEU A 29 1.95 -21.31 10.18
C LEU A 29 0.74 -22.16 9.83
N ASP A 30 -0.37 -21.75 10.46
CA ASP A 30 -1.58 -22.50 10.58
C ASP A 30 -2.11 -22.95 9.21
N SER A 31 -2.53 -24.21 9.21
CA SER A 31 -3.43 -24.81 8.22
C SER A 31 -4.70 -23.98 7.95
N GLU A 32 -4.92 -22.88 8.69
CA GLU A 32 -6.00 -21.92 8.57
C GLU A 32 -5.84 -20.96 7.38
N LEU A 33 -4.63 -20.71 6.86
CA LEU A 33 -4.44 -19.89 5.65
C LEU A 33 -4.88 -20.62 4.36
N ILE A 34 -4.81 -21.96 4.35
CA ILE A 34 -5.28 -22.79 3.22
C ILE A 34 -6.82 -22.89 3.19
N GLY A 35 -7.49 -22.66 4.32
CA GLY A 35 -8.95 -22.64 4.40
C GLY A 35 -9.60 -21.40 3.76
N TRP A 36 -8.86 -20.30 3.61
CA TRP A 36 -9.37 -19.06 3.01
C TRP A 36 -9.23 -19.05 1.48
N THR A 37 -8.40 -19.93 0.90
CA THR A 37 -8.27 -20.06 -0.56
C THR A 37 -9.37 -20.90 -1.20
N ASP A 38 -10.19 -21.61 -0.41
CA ASP A 38 -11.34 -22.40 -0.88
C ASP A 38 -12.71 -21.77 -0.55
N ALA A 39 -12.71 -20.49 -0.13
CA ALA A 39 -13.94 -19.72 -0.08
C ALA A 39 -14.41 -19.44 -1.51
N LYS A 40 -15.30 -20.32 -2.00
CA LYS A 40 -16.50 -20.02 -2.79
C LYS A 40 -16.45 -18.62 -3.42
N GLU A 41 -16.36 -18.54 -4.75
CA GLU A 41 -16.76 -17.35 -5.50
C GLU A 41 -18.26 -17.10 -5.25
N ASP A 42 -18.59 -16.58 -4.07
CA ASP A 42 -19.88 -15.98 -3.80
C ASP A 42 -19.84 -14.66 -4.57
N GLY A 43 -20.39 -14.73 -5.78
CA GLY A 43 -20.57 -13.59 -6.65
C GLY A 43 -21.22 -12.48 -5.83
N VAL A 44 -20.42 -11.47 -5.52
CA VAL A 44 -20.92 -10.18 -5.06
C VAL A 44 -21.81 -9.69 -6.19
N ASP A 45 -23.13 -9.77 -5.98
CA ASP A 45 -24.09 -9.05 -6.82
C ASP A 45 -23.86 -7.57 -6.56
N LEU A 46 -22.88 -7.03 -7.28
CA LEU A 46 -22.63 -5.60 -7.35
C LEU A 46 -23.92 -4.99 -7.87
N VAL A 47 -24.69 -4.38 -6.97
CA VAL A 47 -25.80 -3.49 -7.31
C VAL A 47 -25.30 -2.60 -8.44
N GLN A 48 -25.84 -2.85 -9.63
CA GLN A 48 -25.38 -2.30 -10.89
C GLN A 48 -25.45 -0.78 -10.83
N THR A 49 -24.36 -0.15 -10.40
CA THR A 49 -24.06 1.22 -10.81
C THR A 49 -23.72 1.13 -12.29
N HIS A 50 -24.63 1.67 -13.09
CA HIS A 50 -24.63 1.73 -14.55
C HIS A 50 -23.23 1.69 -15.20
N ARG A 51 -23.04 0.68 -16.06
CA ARG A 51 -21.83 0.28 -16.81
C ARG A 51 -20.83 -0.52 -15.97
N ALA A 52 -21.03 -1.84 -15.95
CA ALA A 52 -19.94 -2.77 -15.70
C ALA A 52 -18.76 -2.34 -16.59
N LEU A 53 -17.62 -2.02 -15.96
CA LEU A 53 -16.40 -1.74 -16.69
C LEU A 53 -16.16 -2.88 -17.70
N PRO A 54 -15.62 -2.60 -18.89
CA PRO A 54 -15.30 -3.65 -19.86
C PRO A 54 -14.60 -4.81 -19.16
N ARG A 55 -14.89 -6.07 -19.54
CA ARG A 55 -14.29 -7.24 -18.86
C ARG A 55 -12.75 -7.23 -18.87
N ASN A 56 -12.15 -6.43 -19.75
CA ASN A 56 -10.73 -6.17 -19.91
C ASN A 56 -10.24 -4.86 -19.26
N CYS A 57 -11.07 -4.19 -18.47
CA CYS A 57 -10.72 -2.99 -17.72
C CYS A 57 -10.17 -3.37 -16.34
N ASP A 58 -8.89 -3.67 -16.30
CA ASP A 58 -8.16 -3.73 -15.04
C ASP A 58 -7.78 -2.32 -14.61
N LEU A 59 -8.42 -1.81 -13.55
CA LEU A 59 -8.14 -0.47 -13.01
C LEU A 59 -6.74 -0.34 -12.41
N SER A 60 -6.05 -1.44 -12.11
CA SER A 60 -4.68 -1.43 -11.59
C SER A 60 -3.62 -1.31 -12.68
N ILE A 61 -4.00 -1.52 -13.95
CA ILE A 61 -3.08 -1.45 -15.10
C ILE A 61 -3.29 -0.15 -15.88
N GLY A 62 -2.27 0.70 -15.88
CA GLY A 62 -2.33 2.00 -16.51
C GLY A 62 -1.07 2.83 -16.29
N GLU A 63 -1.23 4.13 -16.45
CA GLU A 63 -0.16 5.10 -16.37
C GLU A 63 -0.63 6.35 -15.60
N TRP A 64 0.32 7.03 -14.95
CA TRP A 64 0.10 8.37 -14.45
C TRP A 64 0.22 9.36 -15.61
N VAL A 65 -0.79 10.19 -15.79
CA VAL A 65 -0.78 11.29 -16.78
C VAL A 65 -0.93 12.63 -16.09
N TYR A 66 -0.18 13.62 -16.56
CA TYR A 66 -0.32 15.00 -16.10
C TYR A 66 -1.64 15.59 -16.62
N ASP A 67 -2.42 16.19 -15.73
CA ASP A 67 -3.70 16.82 -16.01
C ASP A 67 -3.79 18.16 -15.28
N ALA A 68 -3.80 19.26 -16.04
CA ALA A 68 -3.88 20.61 -15.49
C ALA A 68 -5.21 20.87 -14.75
N SER A 69 -6.26 20.08 -15.01
CA SER A 69 -7.56 20.23 -14.34
C SER A 69 -7.58 19.68 -12.90
N TYR A 70 -6.55 18.95 -12.47
CA TYR A 70 -6.42 18.44 -11.10
C TYR A 70 -5.82 19.51 -10.17
N PRO A 71 -5.98 19.40 -8.83
CA PRO A 71 -6.65 18.35 -8.07
C PRO A 71 -8.19 18.40 -8.14
N LEU A 72 -8.85 17.33 -7.68
CA LEU A 72 -10.32 17.23 -7.59
C LEU A 72 -10.92 18.01 -6.41
N TYR A 73 -10.09 18.48 -5.49
CA TYR A 73 -10.51 19.23 -4.31
C TYR A 73 -9.55 20.39 -4.04
N ASP A 74 -10.04 21.42 -3.35
CA ASP A 74 -9.21 22.54 -2.93
C ASP A 74 -8.46 22.19 -1.63
N ALA A 75 -7.19 22.61 -1.54
CA ALA A 75 -6.39 22.54 -0.32
C ALA A 75 -6.97 23.37 0.84
N SER A 76 -7.93 24.26 0.57
CA SER A 76 -8.70 24.99 1.58
C SER A 76 -9.76 24.13 2.30
N CYS A 77 -9.99 22.88 1.89
CA CYS A 77 -10.98 21.97 2.49
C CYS A 77 -10.90 21.92 4.03
N PRO A 78 -11.99 22.23 4.76
CA PRO A 78 -11.99 22.29 6.23
C PRO A 78 -11.93 20.90 6.89
N TYR A 79 -12.27 19.85 6.14
CA TYR A 79 -12.24 18.47 6.62
C TYR A 79 -10.90 17.79 6.39
N LEU A 80 -9.97 18.42 5.66
CA LEU A 80 -8.63 17.90 5.47
C LEU A 80 -7.82 18.09 6.76
N SER A 81 -7.45 16.99 7.40
CA SER A 81 -6.67 17.04 8.63
C SER A 81 -5.27 17.60 8.40
N THR A 82 -4.64 18.05 9.47
CA THR A 82 -3.31 18.66 9.41
C THR A 82 -2.26 17.69 8.86
N GLU A 83 -2.35 16.40 9.22
CA GLU A 83 -1.42 15.35 8.79
C GLU A 83 -1.35 15.20 7.26
N TYR A 84 -2.45 15.46 6.55
CA TYR A 84 -2.55 15.36 5.10
C TYR A 84 -2.44 16.72 4.37
N SER A 85 -2.32 17.81 5.10
CA SER A 85 -2.31 19.18 4.55
C SER A 85 -0.90 19.61 4.09
N CYS A 86 -0.28 18.87 3.17
CA CYS A 86 1.13 19.09 2.77
C CYS A 86 1.45 20.54 2.38
N ARG A 87 0.57 21.21 1.62
CA ARG A 87 0.73 22.63 1.25
C ARG A 87 0.73 23.56 2.47
N ARG A 88 -0.18 23.34 3.43
CA ARG A 88 -0.23 24.11 4.69
C ARG A 88 0.97 23.80 5.58
N ASN A 89 1.51 22.59 5.48
CA ASN A 89 2.69 22.14 6.20
C ASN A 89 4.02 22.57 5.56
N GLY A 90 3.99 23.45 4.55
CA GLY A 90 5.19 24.08 4.00
C GLY A 90 5.87 23.34 2.86
N ARG A 91 5.22 22.33 2.25
CA ARG A 91 5.74 21.71 1.03
C ARG A 91 5.82 22.75 -0.11
N PRO A 92 7.00 22.95 -0.75
CA PRO A 92 7.18 24.06 -1.69
C PRO A 92 6.68 23.77 -3.11
N ASP A 93 6.62 22.51 -3.51
CA ASP A 93 6.12 22.06 -4.83
C ASP A 93 4.63 21.68 -4.77
N SER A 94 3.91 21.84 -5.88
CA SER A 94 2.48 21.47 -6.01
C SER A 94 2.18 20.55 -7.20
N ASP A 95 3.16 20.25 -8.05
CA ASP A 95 2.93 19.49 -9.28
C ASP A 95 2.55 18.03 -9.02
N TYR A 96 2.84 17.50 -7.83
CA TYR A 96 2.38 16.17 -7.42
C TYR A 96 0.84 16.06 -7.42
N GLU A 97 0.11 17.17 -7.21
CA GLU A 97 -1.36 17.21 -7.21
C GLU A 97 -1.94 17.16 -8.62
N LYS A 98 -1.12 17.28 -9.67
CA LYS A 98 -1.53 17.40 -11.07
C LYS A 98 -1.53 16.07 -11.83
N TRP A 99 -1.20 14.97 -11.17
CA TRP A 99 -1.19 13.65 -11.79
C TRP A 99 -2.50 12.93 -11.54
N ARG A 100 -3.05 12.31 -12.58
CA ARG A 100 -4.19 11.40 -12.48
C ARG A 100 -3.84 10.03 -13.01
N TRP A 101 -4.43 9.02 -12.40
CA TRP A 101 -4.34 7.65 -12.90
C TRP A 101 -5.21 7.48 -14.15
N LYS A 102 -4.67 6.85 -15.19
CA LYS A 102 -5.36 6.54 -16.44
C LYS A 102 -5.21 5.04 -16.76
N PRO A 103 -6.26 4.23 -16.54
CA PRO A 103 -6.28 2.84 -16.96
C PRO A 103 -6.11 2.71 -18.49
N HIS A 104 -5.50 1.62 -18.97
CA HIS A 104 -5.26 1.44 -20.41
C HIS A 104 -6.52 1.11 -21.21
N HIS A 105 -7.43 0.32 -20.66
CA HIS A 105 -8.54 -0.29 -21.42
C HIS A 105 -9.90 0.35 -21.15
N CYS A 106 -9.94 1.43 -20.37
CA CYS A 106 -11.18 2.07 -19.93
C CYS A 106 -10.94 3.47 -19.36
N LEU A 107 -12.04 4.18 -19.14
CA LEU A 107 -12.05 5.52 -18.55
C LEU A 107 -12.71 5.45 -17.17
N ILE A 108 -12.13 6.17 -16.21
CA ILE A 108 -12.75 6.39 -14.90
C ILE A 108 -13.80 7.49 -15.07
N PRO A 109 -15.09 7.22 -14.83
CA PRO A 109 -16.13 8.25 -14.89
C PRO A 109 -15.88 9.34 -13.83
N ARG A 110 -16.12 10.60 -14.20
CA ARG A 110 -16.06 11.76 -13.31
C ARG A 110 -17.44 12.08 -12.73
#